data_AF-A0A0P0N4S2-F1
#
_entry.id   AF-A0A0P0N4S2-F1
#
_cell.length_a   1.000
_cell.length_b   1.000
_cell.length_c   1.000
_cell.angle_alpha   90.00
_cell.angle_beta   90.00
_cell.angle_gamma   90.00
#
_symmetry.space_group_name_H-M   'P 1'
#
loop_
_entity.id
_entity.type
_entity.pdbx_description
1 polymer ?
#
loop_
_entity_poly.entity_id
_entity_poly.type
_entity_poly.pdbx_seq_one_letter_code
_entity_poly.pdbx_strand_id
1 'polypeptide(L)'
;MKSIGEQIEKLVEEKIKQLELELGDPLVYADKDFDKLLEKYPIVVVEFAAPWCNPCKAYTPVFRRVARKLMNKYGDKIVFVYLDTDKLPEIADRYSVENIPTTIVFVNGHVADVIMGATQESRLEDKILSIAREVLDH
;
A
#
# COMPACT_ATOMS: atom_id res chain seq x y z
N MET A 1 9.02 -27.11 -25.56
CA MET A 1 9.67 -27.41 -24.26
C MET A 1 9.95 -26.06 -23.61
N LYS A 2 9.40 -25.77 -22.42
CA LYS A 2 9.62 -24.46 -21.76
C LYS A 2 11.08 -24.34 -21.33
N SER A 3 11.68 -23.16 -21.49
CA SER A 3 13.08 -22.92 -21.11
C SER A 3 13.27 -23.06 -19.60
N ILE A 4 14.50 -23.32 -19.16
CA ILE A 4 14.82 -23.34 -17.73
C ILE A 4 14.49 -21.99 -17.07
N GLY A 5 14.70 -20.87 -17.77
CA GLY A 5 14.33 -19.53 -17.27
C GLY A 5 12.84 -19.38 -16.99
N GLU A 6 11.99 -19.77 -17.93
CA GLU A 6 10.52 -19.75 -17.76
C GLU A 6 10.05 -20.67 -16.63
N GLN A 7 10.74 -21.80 -16.43
CA GLN A 7 10.43 -22.72 -15.33
C GLN A 7 10.80 -22.11 -13.96
N ILE A 8 11.94 -21.42 -13.88
CA ILE A 8 12.39 -20.72 -12.66
C ILE A 8 11.43 -19.58 -12.32
N GLU A 9 11.04 -18.75 -13.28
CA GLU A 9 10.09 -17.64 -13.06
C GLU A 9 8.76 -18.14 -12.50
N LYS A 10 8.20 -19.20 -13.09
CA LYS A 10 6.95 -19.81 -12.63
C LYS A 10 7.07 -20.37 -11.20
N LEU A 11 8.19 -21.02 -10.87
CA LEU A 11 8.45 -21.52 -9.51
C LEU A 11 8.58 -20.38 -8.49
N VAL A 12 9.19 -19.27 -8.87
CA VAL A 12 9.31 -18.07 -8.03
C VAL A 12 7.93 -17.46 -7.79
N GLU A 13 7.11 -17.29 -8.84
CA GLU A 13 5.74 -16.77 -8.71
C GLU A 13 4.86 -17.67 -7.81
N GLU A 14 4.90 -18.99 -8.01
CA GLU A 14 4.13 -19.95 -7.21
C GLU A 14 4.53 -19.90 -5.74
N LYS A 15 5.83 -19.80 -5.45
CA LYS A 15 6.33 -19.74 -4.08
C LYS A 15 6.06 -18.39 -3.41
N ILE A 16 6.12 -17.28 -4.15
CA ILE A 16 5.68 -15.97 -3.66
C ILE A 16 4.20 -16.04 -3.28
N LYS A 17 3.36 -16.59 -4.16
CA LYS A 17 1.93 -16.71 -3.91
C LYS A 17 1.62 -17.59 -2.70
N GLN A 18 2.36 -18.67 -2.50
CA GLN A 18 2.25 -19.52 -1.32
C GLN A 18 2.66 -18.77 -0.04
N LEU A 19 3.81 -18.08 -0.06
CA LEU A 19 4.28 -17.28 1.08
C LEU A 19 3.32 -16.14 1.43
N GLU A 20 2.71 -15.49 0.43
CA GLU A 20 1.68 -14.48 0.66
C GLU A 20 0.43 -15.06 1.35
N LEU A 21 0.04 -16.28 0.99
CA LEU A 21 -1.08 -16.99 1.60
C LEU A 21 -0.78 -17.34 3.07
N GLU A 22 0.43 -17.78 3.35
CA GLU A 22 0.89 -18.14 4.71
C GLU A 22 1.04 -16.90 5.62
N LEU A 23 1.51 -15.78 5.08
CA LEU A 23 1.74 -14.54 5.82
C LEU A 23 0.47 -13.68 6.00
N GLY A 24 -0.63 -13.99 5.31
CA GLY A 24 -1.85 -13.18 5.30
C GLY A 24 -1.68 -11.82 4.61
N ASP A 25 -2.78 -11.10 4.38
CA ASP A 25 -2.73 -9.76 3.79
C ASP A 25 -2.20 -8.74 4.82
N PRO A 26 -1.10 -8.00 4.55
CA PRO A 26 -0.56 -7.03 5.50
C PRO A 26 -1.40 -5.75 5.59
N LEU A 27 -2.34 -5.56 4.67
CA LEU A 27 -3.12 -4.33 4.56
C LEU A 27 -4.31 -4.35 5.52
N VAL A 28 -4.53 -3.22 6.17
CA VAL A 28 -5.82 -2.92 6.81
C VAL A 28 -6.81 -2.49 5.74
N TYR A 29 -8.01 -3.04 5.74
CA TYR A 29 -9.07 -2.60 4.82
C TYR A 29 -9.85 -1.48 5.48
N ALA A 30 -9.88 -0.32 4.83
CA ALA A 30 -10.62 0.83 5.33
C ALA A 30 -12.12 0.55 5.37
N ASP A 31 -12.77 1.16 6.36
CA ASP A 31 -14.21 1.24 6.49
C ASP A 31 -14.59 2.67 6.94
N LYS A 32 -15.83 2.84 7.40
CA LYS A 32 -16.35 4.12 7.89
C LYS A 32 -15.60 4.71 9.09
N ASP A 33 -14.78 3.93 9.80
CA ASP A 33 -13.98 4.36 10.95
C ASP A 33 -12.56 4.82 10.52
N PHE A 34 -12.36 5.13 9.23
CA PHE A 34 -11.08 5.59 8.67
C PHE A 34 -10.40 6.71 9.46
N ASP A 35 -11.16 7.69 9.96
CA ASP A 35 -10.59 8.81 10.74
C ASP A 35 -9.90 8.32 12.03
N LYS A 36 -10.43 7.25 12.66
CA LYS A 36 -9.78 6.63 13.82
C LYS A 36 -8.46 5.94 13.46
N LEU A 37 -8.33 5.43 12.23
CA LEU A 37 -7.07 4.88 11.75
C LEU A 37 -6.02 5.99 11.61
N LEU A 38 -6.40 7.15 11.09
CA LEU A 38 -5.53 8.31 10.96
C LEU A 38 -5.04 8.85 12.31
N GLU A 39 -5.86 8.78 13.35
CA GLU A 39 -5.49 9.18 14.72
C GLU A 39 -4.61 8.16 15.45
N LYS A 40 -4.77 6.87 15.12
CA LYS A 40 -4.13 5.77 15.85
C LYS A 40 -2.64 5.60 15.51
N TYR A 41 -2.25 5.91 14.28
CA TYR A 41 -0.91 5.61 13.77
C TYR A 41 -0.17 6.90 13.39
N PRO A 42 1.13 7.03 13.73
CA PRO A 42 1.93 8.19 13.32
C PRO A 42 1.99 8.37 11.80
N ILE A 43 2.12 7.25 11.07
CA ILE A 43 2.14 7.24 9.61
C ILE A 43 1.10 6.25 9.10
N VAL A 44 0.19 6.73 8.25
CA VAL A 44 -0.80 5.91 7.54
C VAL A 44 -0.55 6.05 6.05
N VAL A 45 -0.28 4.94 5.36
CA VAL A 45 -0.10 4.91 3.90
C VAL A 45 -1.33 4.26 3.30
N VAL A 46 -2.08 4.99 2.47
CA VAL A 46 -3.38 4.54 1.95
C VAL A 46 -3.30 4.38 0.44
N GLU A 47 -3.59 3.19 -0.08
CA GLU A 47 -3.87 2.94 -1.49
C GLU A 47 -5.38 3.09 -1.73
N PHE A 48 -5.77 4.14 -2.43
CA PHE A 48 -7.11 4.31 -2.99
C PHE A 48 -7.20 3.53 -4.29
N ALA A 49 -8.06 2.52 -4.35
CA ALA A 49 -8.16 1.56 -5.43
C ALA A 49 -9.58 1.01 -5.59
N ALA A 50 -9.76 0.12 -6.57
CA ALA A 50 -10.97 -0.66 -6.75
C ALA A 50 -10.63 -2.04 -7.35
N PRO A 51 -11.40 -3.11 -7.08
CA PRO A 51 -11.08 -4.46 -7.52
C PRO A 51 -11.17 -4.66 -9.05
N TRP A 52 -11.94 -3.83 -9.75
CA TRP A 52 -12.08 -3.87 -11.20
C TRP A 52 -10.97 -3.11 -11.94
N CYS A 53 -10.25 -2.22 -11.25
CA CYS A 53 -9.23 -1.35 -11.83
C CYS A 53 -7.98 -2.16 -12.21
N ASN A 54 -7.71 -2.28 -13.52
CA ASN A 54 -6.58 -3.07 -14.02
C ASN A 54 -5.20 -2.54 -13.57
N PRO A 55 -4.92 -1.22 -13.59
CA PRO A 55 -3.68 -0.70 -13.02
C PRO A 55 -3.54 -1.01 -11.52
N CYS A 56 -4.64 -0.97 -10.77
CA CYS A 56 -4.67 -1.32 -9.35
C CYS A 56 -4.29 -2.78 -9.13
N LYS A 57 -4.83 -3.72 -9.92
CA LYS A 57 -4.47 -5.15 -9.83
C LYS A 57 -2.95 -5.41 -9.98
N ALA A 58 -2.25 -4.60 -10.78
CA ALA A 58 -0.81 -4.68 -10.91
C ALA A 58 -0.06 -3.97 -9.77
N TYR A 59 -0.63 -2.89 -9.23
CA TYR A 59 0.00 -2.05 -8.21
C TYR A 59 -0.19 -2.56 -6.77
N THR A 60 -1.37 -3.05 -6.39
CA THR A 60 -1.65 -3.54 -5.03
C THR A 60 -0.64 -4.61 -4.57
N PRO A 61 -0.16 -5.56 -5.41
CA PRO A 61 0.94 -6.46 -5.03
C PRO A 61 2.25 -5.73 -4.71
N VAL A 62 2.59 -4.67 -5.44
CA VAL A 62 3.75 -3.81 -5.13
C VAL A 62 3.56 -3.14 -3.78
N PHE A 63 2.39 -2.56 -3.56
CA PHE A 63 2.01 -1.90 -2.31
C PHE A 63 2.13 -2.85 -1.11
N ARG A 64 1.63 -4.09 -1.22
CA ARG A 64 1.76 -5.14 -0.20
C ARG A 64 3.22 -5.48 0.13
N ARG A 65 4.09 -5.59 -0.87
CA ARG A 65 5.51 -5.89 -0.62
C ARG A 65 6.19 -4.79 0.16
N VAL A 66 5.93 -3.52 -0.18
CA VAL A 66 6.43 -2.38 0.59
C VAL A 66 5.84 -2.37 2.00
N ALA A 67 4.53 -2.65 2.14
CA ALA A 67 3.88 -2.75 3.44
C ALA A 67 4.59 -3.74 4.36
N ARG A 68 4.83 -4.98 3.89
CA ARG A 68 5.55 -5.99 4.69
C ARG A 68 6.94 -5.51 5.11
N LYS A 69 7.72 -4.96 4.18
CA LYS A 69 9.08 -4.48 4.47
C LYS A 69 9.07 -3.40 5.55
N LEU A 70 8.23 -2.38 5.39
CA LEU A 70 8.24 -1.20 6.24
C LEU A 70 7.54 -1.45 7.59
N MET A 71 6.49 -2.26 7.63
CA MET A 71 5.88 -2.68 8.90
C MET A 71 6.83 -3.59 9.70
N ASN A 72 7.61 -4.46 9.05
CA ASN A 72 8.64 -5.23 9.75
C ASN A 72 9.75 -4.33 10.34
N LYS A 73 10.08 -3.22 9.67
CA LYS A 73 11.11 -2.28 10.11
C LYS A 73 10.63 -1.34 11.22
N TYR A 74 9.43 -0.78 11.08
CA TYR A 74 8.91 0.28 11.95
C TYR A 74 7.81 -0.18 12.92
N GLY A 75 7.40 -1.45 12.85
CA GLY A 75 6.39 -2.02 13.72
C GLY A 75 5.03 -1.33 13.56
N ASP A 76 4.43 -0.95 14.69
CA ASP A 76 3.15 -0.27 14.79
C ASP A 76 3.22 1.24 14.54
N LYS A 77 4.38 1.78 14.15
CA LYS A 77 4.52 3.21 13.80
C LYS A 77 4.02 3.54 12.39
N ILE A 78 3.96 2.54 11.50
CA ILE A 78 3.48 2.70 10.12
C ILE A 78 2.42 1.64 9.85
N VAL A 79 1.27 2.04 9.30
CA VAL A 79 0.23 1.13 8.81
C VAL A 79 -0.03 1.36 7.33
N PHE A 80 -0.34 0.29 6.61
CA PHE A 80 -0.73 0.33 5.22
C PHE A 80 -2.20 -0.04 5.09
N VAL A 81 -2.95 0.78 4.35
CA VAL A 81 -4.40 0.70 4.24
C VAL A 81 -4.80 0.56 2.79
N TYR A 82 -5.69 -0.38 2.51
CA TYR A 82 -6.41 -0.47 1.24
C TYR A 82 -7.77 0.21 1.39
N LEU A 83 -8.08 1.16 0.52
CA LEU A 83 -9.36 1.86 0.48
C LEU A 83 -10.03 1.63 -0.86
N ASP A 84 -11.18 0.95 -0.83
CA ASP A 84 -12.04 0.72 -1.98
C ASP A 84 -12.89 1.96 -2.26
N THR A 85 -12.58 2.69 -3.32
CA THR A 85 -13.24 3.97 -3.64
C THR A 85 -14.72 3.80 -3.97
N ASP A 86 -15.14 2.62 -4.44
CA ASP A 86 -16.56 2.35 -4.70
C ASP A 86 -17.37 2.17 -3.41
N LYS A 87 -16.71 1.72 -2.34
CA LYS A 87 -17.35 1.48 -1.03
C LYS A 87 -17.32 2.71 -0.13
N LEU A 88 -16.31 3.56 -0.28
CA LEU A 88 -16.09 4.75 0.53
C LEU A 88 -15.90 5.99 -0.36
N PRO A 89 -16.86 6.30 -1.27
CA PRO A 89 -16.74 7.42 -2.21
C PRO A 89 -16.59 8.76 -1.49
N GLU A 90 -17.24 8.94 -0.34
CA GLU A 90 -17.15 10.16 0.46
C GLU A 90 -15.74 10.43 1.01
N ILE A 91 -14.95 9.37 1.26
CA ILE A 91 -13.56 9.51 1.70
C ILE A 91 -12.67 9.81 0.50
N ALA A 92 -12.91 9.15 -0.64
CA ALA A 92 -12.20 9.46 -1.89
C ALA A 92 -12.40 10.92 -2.30
N ASP A 93 -13.64 11.41 -2.27
CA ASP A 93 -14.01 12.80 -2.58
C ASP A 93 -13.34 13.79 -1.62
N ARG A 94 -13.31 13.48 -0.32
CA ARG A 94 -12.67 14.32 0.71
C ARG A 94 -11.21 14.61 0.40
N TYR A 95 -10.50 13.66 -0.20
CA TYR A 95 -9.10 13.80 -0.58
C TYR A 95 -8.90 14.05 -2.08
N SER A 96 -9.98 14.38 -2.81
CA SER A 96 -9.97 14.68 -4.25
C SER A 96 -9.31 13.58 -5.09
N VAL A 97 -9.59 12.31 -4.75
CA VAL A 97 -9.08 11.16 -5.50
C VAL A 97 -9.97 10.92 -6.72
N GLU A 98 -9.57 11.49 -7.86
CA GLU A 98 -10.29 11.35 -9.14
C GLU A 98 -9.80 10.15 -9.98
N ASN A 99 -8.59 9.65 -9.70
CA ASN A 99 -7.96 8.60 -10.49
C ASN A 99 -7.38 7.52 -9.57
N ILE A 100 -7.55 6.25 -9.95
CA ILE A 100 -7.01 5.10 -9.21
C ILE A 100 -6.02 4.28 -10.05
N PRO A 101 -4.98 3.69 -9.43
CA PRO A 101 -4.67 3.80 -8.01
C PRO A 101 -4.08 5.17 -7.65
N THR A 102 -4.34 5.63 -6.43
CA THR A 102 -3.65 6.79 -5.83
C THR A 102 -3.18 6.40 -4.44
N THR A 103 -1.93 6.70 -4.12
CA THR A 103 -1.38 6.50 -2.78
C THR A 103 -1.27 7.83 -2.07
N ILE A 104 -1.86 7.95 -0.89
CA ILE A 104 -1.69 9.12 -0.01
C ILE A 104 -0.94 8.68 1.25
N VAL A 105 0.09 9.44 1.62
CA VAL A 105 0.80 9.28 2.88
C VAL A 105 0.30 10.32 3.86
N PHE A 106 -0.18 9.87 5.01
CA PHE A 106 -0.59 10.71 6.12
C PHE A 106 0.44 10.65 7.23
N VAL A 107 0.74 11.81 7.83
CA VAL A 107 1.54 11.95 9.04
C VAL A 107 0.68 12.64 10.09
N ASN A 108 0.43 11.98 11.22
CA ASN A 108 -0.41 12.48 12.30
C ASN A 108 -1.77 13.00 11.80
N GLY A 109 -2.42 12.25 10.91
CA GLY A 109 -3.71 12.58 10.31
C GLY A 109 -3.69 13.64 9.20
N HIS A 110 -2.54 14.24 8.88
CA HIS A 110 -2.41 15.22 7.82
C HIS A 110 -1.74 14.64 6.57
N VAL A 111 -2.18 15.08 5.39
CA VAL A 111 -1.56 14.66 4.11
C VAL A 111 -0.13 15.19 4.06
N ALA A 112 0.83 14.28 3.90
CA ALA A 112 2.24 14.58 3.76
C ALA A 112 2.73 14.42 2.31
N ASP A 113 2.21 13.44 1.57
CA ASP A 113 2.60 13.20 0.17
C ASP A 113 1.47 12.49 -0.60
N VAL A 114 1.44 12.68 -1.91
CA VAL A 114 0.49 12.06 -2.84
C VAL A 114 1.22 11.50 -4.04
N ILE A 115 0.95 10.23 -4.35
CA ILE A 115 1.47 9.53 -5.53
C ILE A 115 0.28 9.13 -6.38
N MET A 116 0.11 9.80 -7.51
CA MET A 116 -0.92 9.45 -8.48
C MET A 116 -0.44 8.33 -9.39
N GLY A 117 -1.31 7.33 -9.60
CA GLY A 117 -1.07 6.20 -10.48
C GLY A 117 -0.18 5.11 -9.88
N ALA A 118 -0.09 4.00 -10.62
CA ALA A 118 0.79 2.90 -10.26
C ALA A 118 2.26 3.36 -10.31
N THR A 119 3.07 2.92 -9.35
CA THR A 119 4.48 3.27 -9.28
C THR A 119 5.35 2.06 -8.98
N GLN A 120 6.67 2.22 -9.15
CA GLN A 120 7.64 1.17 -8.87
C GLN A 120 7.84 0.99 -7.36
N GLU A 121 8.20 -0.22 -6.96
CA GLU A 121 8.44 -0.59 -5.56
C GLU A 121 9.45 0.32 -4.87
N SER A 122 10.60 0.55 -5.51
CA SER A 122 11.67 1.42 -4.99
C SER A 122 11.18 2.85 -4.78
N ARG A 123 10.46 3.42 -5.75
CA ARG A 123 9.95 4.79 -5.65
C ARG A 123 8.94 4.95 -4.52
N LEU A 124 8.06 3.95 -4.32
CA LEU A 124 7.12 3.94 -3.20
C LEU A 124 7.88 3.82 -1.86
N GLU A 125 8.79 2.86 -1.78
CA GLU A 125 9.61 2.59 -0.59
C GLU A 125 10.46 3.81 -0.19
N ASP A 126 11.17 4.43 -1.13
CA ASP A 126 12.04 5.58 -0.89
C ASP A 126 11.28 6.80 -0.37
N LYS A 127 10.09 7.08 -0.93
CA LYS A 127 9.23 8.18 -0.47
C LYS A 127 8.80 7.98 0.98
N ILE A 128 8.29 6.80 1.29
CA ILE A 128 7.82 6.48 2.65
C ILE A 128 9.01 6.47 3.63
N LEU A 129 10.17 5.95 3.23
CA LEU A 129 11.39 5.97 4.04
C LEU A 129 11.91 7.38 4.31
N SER A 130 11.80 8.30 3.35
CA SER A 130 12.17 9.71 3.58
C SER A 130 11.31 10.31 4.71
N ILE A 131 9.99 10.17 4.59
CA ILE A 131 9.03 10.66 5.57
C ILE A 131 9.24 9.98 6.93
N ALA A 132 9.40 8.65 6.95
CA ALA A 132 9.58 7.90 8.18
C ALA A 132 10.85 8.32 8.95
N ARG A 133 11.96 8.59 8.26
CA ARG A 133 13.19 9.09 8.89
C ARG A 133 13.00 10.48 9.51
N GLU A 134 12.27 11.36 8.83
CA GLU A 134 11.98 12.70 9.32
C GLU A 134 11.04 12.69 10.53
N VAL A 135 10.10 11.74 10.59
CA VAL A 135 9.04 11.71 11.61
C VAL A 135 9.38 10.81 12.81
N LEU A 136 10.07 9.68 12.59
CA LEU A 136 10.18 8.60 13.60
C LEU A 136 11.58 8.41 14.18
N ASP A 137 12.62 8.93 13.53
CA ASP A 137 14.03 8.71 13.91
C ASP A 137 14.63 9.91 14.68
N HIS A 138 13.78 10.80 15.22
CA HIS A 138 14.16 11.95 16.06
C HIS A 138 13.83 11.70 17.53
#